data_AF-A0A1V5ZNY8-F1
#
_entry.id   AF-A0A1V5ZNY8-F1
#
_cell.length_a   1.000
_cell.length_b   1.000
_cell.length_c   1.000
_cell.angle_alpha   90.00
_cell.angle_beta   90.00
_cell.angle_gamma   90.00
#
_symmetry.space_group_name_H-M   'P 1'
#
loop_
_entity.id
_entity.type
_entity.pdbx_description
1 polymer ?
#
loop_
_entity_poly.entity_id
_entity_poly.type
_entity_poly.pdbx_seq_one_letter_code
_entity_poly.pdbx_strand_id
1 'polypeptide(L)'
;MKKTLTIDKTKRICWQTPEQDDIEKLSKQYNFHEMIKENMLDINAESKFSTIDDNFFMALAFTKYLKSKSKYVFNELDIVI
;
A
#
# COMPACT_ATOMS: atom_id res chain seq x y z
N MET A 1 -2.31 -7.44 9.52
CA MET A 1 -3.04 -8.70 9.20
C MET A 1 -3.17 -8.84 7.68
N LYS A 2 -2.76 -9.98 7.12
CA LYS A 2 -2.81 -10.27 5.67
C LYS A 2 -4.05 -11.08 5.33
N LYS A 3 -4.83 -10.63 4.34
CA LYS A 3 -6.00 -11.34 3.81
C LYS A 3 -5.87 -11.47 2.30
N THR A 4 -6.22 -12.63 1.78
CA THR A 4 -6.23 -12.91 0.34
C THR A 4 -7.65 -13.23 -0.09
N LEU A 5 -8.10 -12.61 -1.17
CA LEU A 5 -9.37 -12.88 -1.83
C LEU A 5 -9.09 -13.23 -3.29
N THR A 6 -9.65 -14.33 -3.77
CA THR A 6 -9.58 -14.72 -5.18
C THR A 6 -10.97 -14.60 -5.78
N ILE A 7 -11.10 -13.84 -6.86
CA ILE A 7 -12.33 -13.70 -7.65
C ILE A 7 -11.94 -14.01 -9.10
N ASP A 8 -12.47 -15.10 -9.65
CA ASP A 8 -12.10 -15.63 -10.96
C ASP A 8 -10.57 -15.73 -11.15
N LYS A 9 -10.02 -14.94 -12.07
CA LYS A 9 -8.59 -14.88 -12.40
C LYS A 9 -7.84 -13.81 -11.61
N THR A 10 -8.53 -13.05 -10.77
CA THR A 10 -7.95 -11.92 -10.02
C THR A 10 -7.71 -12.31 -8.57
N LYS A 11 -6.49 -12.06 -8.10
CA LYS A 11 -6.10 -12.26 -6.69
C LYS A 11 -5.86 -10.90 -6.04
N ARG A 12 -6.65 -10.56 -5.04
CA ARG A 12 -6.46 -9.37 -4.22
C ARG A 12 -5.81 -9.73 -2.89
N ILE A 13 -4.68 -9.09 -2.59
CA ILE A 13 -4.00 -9.21 -1.29
C ILE A 13 -4.17 -7.88 -0.55
N CYS A 14 -4.77 -7.93 0.63
CA CYS A 14 -4.87 -6.79 1.53
C CYS A 14 -4.01 -7.04 2.75
N TRP A 15 -3.04 -6.16 3.01
CA TRP A 15 -2.13 -6.28 4.13
C TRP A 15 -2.20 -5.02 4.98
N GLN A 16 -2.70 -5.17 6.20
CA GLN A 16 -2.72 -4.07 7.18
C GLN A 16 -1.41 -4.03 7.94
N THR A 17 -0.79 -2.85 7.99
CA THR A 17 0.46 -2.53 8.71
C THR A 17 1.57 -3.56 8.42
N PRO A 18 2.00 -3.72 7.15
CA PRO A 18 3.14 -4.55 6.82
C PRO A 18 4.42 -3.95 7.42
N GLU A 19 5.33 -4.80 7.88
CA GLU A 19 6.67 -4.38 8.30
C GLU A 19 7.59 -4.22 7.07
N GLN A 20 8.74 -3.59 7.24
CA GLN A 20 9.71 -3.40 6.15
C GLN A 20 10.10 -4.74 5.49
N ASP A 21 10.39 -5.76 6.29
CA ASP A 21 10.72 -7.12 5.80
C ASP A 21 9.58 -7.75 4.98
N ASP A 22 8.33 -7.42 5.28
CA ASP A 22 7.17 -7.89 4.53
C ASP A 22 7.11 -7.25 3.15
N ILE A 23 7.37 -5.94 3.09
CA ILE A 23 7.42 -5.15 1.85
C ILE A 23 8.58 -5.64 0.97
N GLU A 24 9.75 -5.92 1.55
CA GLU A 24 10.88 -6.49 0.82
C GLU A 24 10.57 -7.86 0.22
N LYS A 25 9.92 -8.75 0.98
CA LYS A 25 9.49 -10.06 0.49
C LYS A 25 8.47 -9.94 -0.63
N LEU A 26 7.51 -9.02 -0.52
CA LEU A 26 6.51 -8.76 -1.56
C LEU A 26 7.15 -8.23 -2.84
N SER A 27 8.03 -7.24 -2.72
CA SER A 27 8.74 -6.64 -3.86
C SER A 27 9.54 -7.70 -4.64
N LYS A 28 10.22 -8.61 -3.94
CA LYS A 28 10.91 -9.76 -4.58
C LYS A 28 9.93 -10.77 -5.18
N GLN A 29 8.86 -11.11 -4.47
CA GLN A 29 7.88 -12.11 -4.92
C GLN A 29 7.18 -11.70 -6.23
N TYR A 30 6.85 -10.42 -6.38
CA TYR A 30 6.14 -9.88 -7.55
C TYR A 30 7.06 -9.11 -8.51
N ASN A 31 8.37 -9.13 -8.27
CA ASN A 31 9.37 -8.42 -9.07
C ASN A 31 9.02 -6.95 -9.31
N PHE A 32 8.62 -6.24 -8.24
CA PHE A 32 8.30 -4.82 -8.33
C PHE A 32 9.55 -3.98 -8.60
N HIS A 33 9.39 -2.94 -9.42
CA HIS A 33 10.42 -1.91 -9.60
C HIS A 33 10.79 -1.30 -8.24
N GLU A 34 12.07 -0.94 -8.07
CA GLU A 34 12.60 -0.42 -6.81
C GLU A 34 11.82 0.79 -6.29
N MET A 35 11.41 1.71 -7.18
CA MET A 35 10.61 2.87 -6.81
C MET A 35 9.26 2.51 -6.17
N ILE A 36 8.62 1.38 -6.52
CA ILE A 36 7.37 0.95 -5.88
C ILE A 36 7.63 0.58 -4.42
N LYS A 37 8.72 -0.17 -4.16
CA LYS A 37 9.17 -0.51 -2.80
C LYS A 37 9.48 0.75 -1.99
N GLU A 38 10.22 1.68 -2.56
CA GLU A 38 10.57 2.95 -1.89
C GLU A 38 9.32 3.76 -1.54
N ASN A 39 8.36 3.88 -2.47
CA ASN A 39 7.11 4.59 -2.20
C ASN A 39 6.27 3.91 -1.10
N MET A 40 6.24 2.57 -1.00
CA MET A 40 5.53 1.87 0.08
C MET A 40 6.21 2.01 1.46
N LEU A 41 7.49 2.41 1.50
CA LEU A 41 8.24 2.63 2.74
C LEU A 41 8.22 4.10 3.18
N ASP A 42 8.06 5.02 2.23
CA ASP A 42 7.98 6.46 2.47
C ASP A 42 6.53 6.89 2.72
N ILE A 43 6.09 6.84 4.00
CA ILE A 43 4.79 7.36 4.40
C ILE A 43 4.75 8.86 4.11
N ASN A 44 3.89 9.27 3.18
CA ASN A 44 3.81 10.63 2.70
C ASN A 44 2.39 11.20 2.82
N ALA A 45 2.28 12.45 3.26
CA ALA A 45 0.98 13.10 3.46
C ALA A 45 0.23 13.42 2.14
N GLU A 46 0.87 13.26 1.00
CA GLU A 46 0.32 13.55 -0.31
C GLU A 46 -0.05 12.27 -1.07
N SER A 47 -1.22 12.29 -1.73
CA SER A 47 -1.61 11.20 -2.62
C SER A 47 -0.78 11.24 -3.91
N LYS A 48 -0.35 10.07 -4.40
CA LYS A 48 0.48 9.93 -5.60
C LYS A 48 -0.09 8.86 -6.52
N PHE A 49 0.03 9.07 -7.83
CA PHE A 49 -0.40 8.14 -8.87
C PHE A 49 0.71 8.02 -9.90
N SER A 50 1.18 6.81 -10.16
CA SER A 50 2.31 6.57 -11.07
C SER A 50 2.12 5.26 -11.82
N THR A 51 2.44 5.26 -13.11
CA THR A 51 2.71 4.03 -13.85
C THR A 51 4.22 3.77 -13.79
N ILE A 52 4.62 2.63 -13.23
CA ILE A 52 6.03 2.26 -13.04
C ILE A 52 6.22 0.85 -13.63
N ASP A 53 6.98 0.77 -14.71
CA ASP A 53 7.07 -0.39 -15.58
C ASP A 53 5.67 -0.90 -15.97
N ASP A 54 5.37 -2.17 -15.68
CA ASP A 54 4.10 -2.83 -15.97
C ASP A 54 3.05 -2.65 -14.85
N ASN A 55 3.38 -1.93 -13.77
CA ASN A 55 2.50 -1.79 -12.61
C ASN A 55 1.87 -0.39 -12.55
N PHE A 56 0.64 -0.34 -12.05
CA PHE A 56 0.01 0.91 -11.64
C PHE A 56 0.08 1.06 -10.12
N PHE A 57 0.77 2.11 -9.66
CA PHE A 57 0.96 2.42 -8.25
C PHE A 57 0.10 3.63 -7.83
N MET A 58 -0.57 3.50 -6.69
CA MET A 58 -1.30 4.58 -6.04
C MET A 58 -0.98 4.60 -4.55
N ALA A 59 -0.58 5.76 -4.03
CA ALA A 59 -0.55 6.06 -2.61
C ALA A 59 -1.70 7.02 -2.30
N LEU A 60 -2.61 6.63 -1.42
CA LEU A 60 -3.77 7.44 -1.05
C LEU A 60 -3.65 7.89 0.41
N ALA A 61 -3.42 9.18 0.60
CA ALA A 61 -3.37 9.83 1.90
C ALA A 61 -4.76 10.34 2.31
N PHE A 62 -5.25 9.95 3.48
CA PHE A 62 -6.54 10.41 3.98
C PHE A 62 -6.57 10.55 5.51
N THR A 63 -7.29 11.56 5.99
CA THR A 63 -7.49 11.76 7.42
C THR A 63 -8.73 11.03 7.90
N LYS A 64 -8.60 10.26 8.99
CA LYS A 64 -9.73 9.62 9.66
C LYS A 64 -9.98 10.28 11.01
N TYR A 65 -11.20 10.72 11.27
CA TYR A 65 -11.58 11.19 12.60
C TYR A 65 -11.74 10.01 13.57
N LEU A 66 -10.97 9.98 14.65
CA LEU A 66 -11.10 9.03 15.74
C LEU A 66 -11.87 9.65 16.91
N LYS A 67 -13.17 9.34 17.00
CA LYS A 67 -14.05 9.80 18.08
C LYS A 67 -13.50 9.48 19.49
N SER A 68 -12.92 8.30 19.69
CA SER A 68 -12.37 7.87 20.98
C SER A 68 -11.22 8.74 21.50
N LYS A 69 -10.53 9.45 20.61
CA LYS A 69 -9.40 10.33 20.93
C LYS A 69 -9.69 11.79 20.58
N SER A 70 -10.92 12.11 20.15
CA SER A 70 -11.35 13.42 19.66
C SER A 70 -10.38 14.09 18.69
N LYS A 71 -9.72 13.32 17.82
CA LYS A 71 -8.68 13.83 16.91
C LYS A 71 -8.70 13.18 15.54
N TYR A 72 -8.17 13.87 14.55
CA TYR A 72 -7.86 13.30 13.24
C TYR A 72 -6.55 12.52 13.31
N VAL A 73 -6.53 11.35 12.66
CA VAL A 73 -5.31 10.60 12.42
C VAL A 73 -5.07 10.50 10.93
N PHE A 74 -3.80 10.57 10.58
CA PHE A 74 -3.32 10.30 9.24
C PHE A 74 -3.39 8.80 8.95
N ASN A 75 -3.88 8.45 7.77
CA ASN A 75 -3.83 7.11 7.22
C ASN A 75 -3.34 7.18 5.78
N GLU A 76 -2.64 6.13 5.38
CA GLU A 76 -2.20 5.92 4.01
C GLU A 76 -2.71 4.55 3.54
N LEU A 77 -3.03 4.46 2.26
CA LEU A 77 -3.37 3.22 1.57
C LEU A 77 -2.61 3.16 0.25
N ASP A 78 -1.67 2.22 0.18
CA ASP A 78 -0.96 1.91 -1.05
C ASP A 78 -1.66 0.79 -1.81
N ILE A 79 -1.71 0.95 -3.13
CA ILE A 79 -2.31 0.01 -4.07
C ILE A 79 -1.33 -0.19 -5.22
N VAL A 80 -1.01 -1.46 -5.49
CA VAL A 80 -0.27 -1.90 -6.68
C VAL A 80 -1.19 -2.81 -7.48
N ILE A 81 -1.33 -2.53 -8.78
CA ILE A 81 -2.12 -3.32 -9.73
C ILE A 81 -1.20 -3.83 -10.83
#